data_AF-A0A934I630-F1
#
_entry.id   AF-A0A934I630-F1
#
_cell.length_a   1.000
_cell.length_b   1.000
_cell.length_c   1.000
_cell.angle_alpha   90.00
_cell.angle_beta   90.00
_cell.angle_gamma   90.00
#
_symmetry.space_group_name_H-M   'P 1'
#
loop_
_entity.id
_entity.type
_entity.pdbx_description
1 polymer ?
#
loop_
_entity_poly.entity_id
_entity_poly.type
_entity_poly.pdbx_seq_one_letter_code
_entity_poly.pdbx_strand_id
1 'polypeptide(L)'
;MLCNKFDAILFGNGMTINLIQQIKPYVKKEKLYLFDIDEFLKRFMSNNISPREEKRIFKIFYGKKSLDNLNNFEKLKYKLSRFYSNNNSNIEKILGRDIFAGADYNIGLIKSLFPALYNIWFDELYNYITYSGLDEHIEFFYNSVSSILLNNDNIYTTNFDYLADSYINIKHIHGKFIKNLSKYADIYLCPKNEHEFYFKCVWGWNGIGKLSTIDELRKFNNINKYFDFSFFYENVKIDNLLLYGLGFQRSGYMTEEFLRKYPKRRKEQLEGTIVDEHVIIRIKGLQNLKQLKNVFISYYSEEEKEYFQLLGEYYGIKNFQLIHANEFNFSIEG
;
A
#
# COMPACT_ATOMS: atom_id res chain seq x y z
N MET A 1 -15.93 23.06 9.50
CA MET A 1 -16.37 22.74 8.12
C MET A 1 -15.34 23.26 7.14
N LEU A 2 -14.50 22.38 6.60
CA LEU A 2 -13.61 22.72 5.49
C LEU A 2 -14.48 22.94 4.25
N CYS A 3 -14.64 24.20 3.82
CA CYS A 3 -15.41 24.57 2.63
C CYS A 3 -14.65 24.36 1.30
N ASN A 4 -13.50 23.70 1.32
CA ASN A 4 -12.71 23.50 0.12
C ASN A 4 -13.01 22.14 -0.49
N LYS A 5 -13.68 22.13 -1.64
CA LYS A 5 -13.62 20.98 -2.53
C LYS A 5 -12.22 20.88 -3.15
N PHE A 6 -11.75 19.66 -3.36
CA PHE A 6 -10.42 19.37 -3.92
C PHE A 6 -10.52 19.00 -5.40
N ASP A 7 -9.53 19.38 -6.21
CA ASP A 7 -9.45 18.96 -7.62
C ASP A 7 -9.01 17.51 -7.76
N ALA A 8 -8.27 17.01 -6.77
CA ALA A 8 -7.71 15.68 -6.73
C ALA A 8 -7.52 15.21 -5.28
N ILE A 9 -7.56 13.89 -5.09
CA ILE A 9 -7.13 13.23 -3.86
C ILE A 9 -6.11 12.14 -4.20
N LEU A 10 -5.02 12.08 -3.43
CA LEU A 10 -4.10 10.96 -3.38
C LEU A 10 -4.16 10.38 -1.98
N PHE A 11 -4.48 9.10 -1.85
CA PHE A 11 -4.58 8.48 -0.53
C PHE A 11 -3.78 7.20 -0.38
N GLY A 12 -3.44 6.88 0.87
CA GLY A 12 -2.79 5.64 1.27
C GLY A 12 -3.65 4.80 2.21
N ASN A 13 -3.01 3.92 2.97
CA ASN A 13 -3.65 2.94 3.85
C ASN A 13 -4.55 3.60 4.90
N GLY A 14 -4.32 4.86 5.27
CA GLY A 14 -5.18 5.55 6.22
C GLY A 14 -6.64 5.67 5.76
N MET A 15 -6.90 5.76 4.45
CA MET A 15 -8.27 5.72 3.91
C MET A 15 -8.92 4.36 4.15
N THR A 16 -8.22 3.29 3.77
CA THR A 16 -8.67 1.91 3.98
C THR A 16 -8.86 1.61 5.46
N ILE A 17 -7.96 2.06 6.33
CA ILE A 17 -8.06 1.89 7.78
C ILE A 17 -9.28 2.62 8.33
N ASN A 18 -9.56 3.84 7.88
CA ASN A 18 -10.76 4.59 8.28
C ASN A 18 -12.03 3.79 7.93
N LEU A 19 -12.15 3.33 6.68
CA LEU A 19 -13.24 2.45 6.27
C LEU A 19 -13.33 1.21 7.17
N ILE A 20 -12.22 0.49 7.37
CA ILE A 20 -12.18 -0.74 8.15
C ILE A 20 -12.61 -0.51 9.60
N GLN A 21 -12.22 0.61 10.21
CA GLN A 21 -12.61 0.94 11.57
C GLN A 21 -14.12 1.14 11.70
N GLN A 22 -14.76 1.77 10.71
CA GLN A 22 -16.19 2.01 10.71
C GLN A 22 -17.00 0.74 10.48
N ILE A 23 -16.55 -0.15 9.59
CA ILE A 23 -17.27 -1.41 9.31
C ILE A 23 -17.04 -2.49 10.38
N LYS A 24 -15.98 -2.39 11.19
CA LYS A 24 -15.60 -3.38 12.22
C LYS A 24 -16.76 -3.83 13.14
N PRO A 25 -17.66 -2.95 13.62
CA PRO A 25 -18.80 -3.36 14.45
C PRO A 25 -19.80 -4.29 13.74
N TYR A 26 -19.84 -4.26 12.41
CA TYR A 26 -20.72 -5.09 11.57
C TYR A 26 -20.10 -6.45 11.20
N VAL A 27 -18.83 -6.66 11.55
CA VAL A 27 -18.07 -7.87 11.22
C VAL A 27 -18.21 -8.90 12.34
N LYS A 28 -18.41 -10.17 11.95
CA LYS A 28 -18.42 -11.29 12.91
C LYS A 28 -17.08 -11.43 13.61
N LYS A 29 -17.08 -11.60 14.94
CA LYS A 29 -15.86 -11.61 15.78
C LYS A 29 -14.81 -12.61 15.29
N GLU A 30 -15.24 -13.79 14.85
CA GLU A 30 -14.37 -14.85 14.34
C GLU A 30 -13.75 -14.55 12.97
N LYS A 31 -14.26 -13.53 12.24
CA LYS A 31 -13.78 -13.08 10.93
C LYS A 31 -13.01 -11.76 10.96
N LEU A 32 -12.91 -11.09 12.11
CA LEU A 32 -12.16 -9.84 12.28
C LEU A 32 -10.70 -9.93 11.80
N TYR A 33 -10.10 -11.13 11.82
CA TYR A 33 -8.74 -11.34 11.34
C TYR A 33 -8.55 -11.08 9.84
N LEU A 34 -9.62 -11.11 9.04
CA LEU A 34 -9.54 -10.81 7.61
C LEU A 34 -9.26 -9.33 7.34
N PHE A 35 -9.49 -8.45 8.32
CA PHE A 35 -9.31 -7.01 8.18
C PHE A 35 -7.90 -6.52 8.56
N ASP A 36 -7.01 -7.46 8.89
CA ASP A 36 -5.62 -7.19 9.22
C ASP A 36 -4.75 -8.31 8.60
N ILE A 37 -3.92 -7.94 7.62
CA ILE A 37 -3.03 -8.89 6.93
C ILE A 37 -2.11 -9.63 7.90
N ASP A 38 -1.60 -8.97 8.94
CA ASP A 38 -0.69 -9.58 9.90
C ASP A 38 -1.43 -10.61 10.76
N GLU A 39 -2.66 -10.32 11.17
CA GLU A 39 -3.49 -11.27 11.91
C GLU A 39 -3.95 -12.44 11.01
N PHE A 40 -4.29 -12.19 9.75
CA PHE A 40 -4.56 -13.23 8.76
C PHE A 40 -3.38 -14.19 8.61
N LEU A 41 -2.17 -13.66 8.42
CA LEU A 41 -0.97 -14.47 8.26
C LEU A 41 -0.63 -15.24 9.54
N LYS A 42 -0.78 -14.64 10.73
CA LYS A 42 -0.61 -15.36 12.01
C LYS A 42 -1.54 -16.55 12.14
N ARG A 43 -2.81 -16.38 11.76
CA ARG A 43 -3.77 -17.48 11.78
C ARG A 43 -3.44 -18.54 10.73
N PHE A 44 -3.04 -18.13 9.53
CA PHE A 44 -2.61 -19.06 8.50
C PHE A 44 -1.44 -19.93 9.00
N MET A 45 -0.39 -19.32 9.55
CA MET A 45 0.78 -20.03 10.06
C MET A 45 0.46 -20.98 11.23
N SER A 46 -0.53 -20.64 12.05
CA SER A 46 -0.93 -21.42 13.24
C SER A 46 -2.05 -22.43 12.99
N ASN A 47 -2.45 -22.68 11.74
CA ASN A 47 -3.59 -23.55 11.38
C ASN A 47 -4.95 -23.07 11.93
N ASN A 48 -5.08 -21.78 12.20
CA ASN A 48 -6.28 -21.16 12.77
C ASN A 48 -7.13 -20.43 11.72
N ILE A 49 -7.01 -20.83 10.46
CA ILE A 49 -7.92 -20.46 9.36
C ILE A 49 -8.80 -21.65 8.99
N SER A 50 -9.85 -21.43 8.22
CA SER A 50 -10.73 -22.52 7.77
C SER A 50 -10.00 -23.45 6.78
N PRO A 51 -10.38 -24.74 6.73
CA PRO A 51 -9.84 -25.68 5.74
C PRO A 51 -10.05 -25.23 4.28
N ARG A 52 -11.09 -24.43 4.02
CA ARG A 52 -11.36 -23.84 2.70
C ARG A 52 -10.30 -22.81 2.32
N GLU A 53 -10.01 -21.87 3.22
CA GLU A 53 -8.99 -20.83 3.04
C GLU A 53 -7.62 -21.49 2.85
N GLU A 54 -7.26 -22.45 3.70
CA GLU A 54 -5.97 -23.16 3.60
C GLU A 54 -5.81 -23.93 2.29
N LYS A 55 -6.85 -24.66 1.87
CA LYS A 55 -6.86 -25.37 0.58
C LYS A 55 -6.67 -24.42 -0.60
N ARG A 56 -7.22 -23.21 -0.53
CA ARG A 56 -7.06 -22.19 -1.57
C ARG A 56 -5.61 -21.71 -1.63
N ILE A 57 -5.03 -21.35 -0.49
CA ILE A 57 -3.62 -20.93 -0.41
C ILE A 57 -2.71 -22.04 -0.97
N PHE A 58 -2.91 -23.29 -0.55
CA PHE A 58 -2.16 -24.44 -1.06
C PHE A 58 -2.26 -24.55 -2.59
N LYS A 59 -3.47 -24.46 -3.14
CA LYS A 59 -3.71 -24.57 -4.59
C LYS A 59 -2.99 -23.47 -5.37
N ILE A 60 -2.97 -22.24 -4.86
CA ILE A 60 -2.32 -21.11 -5.54
C ILE A 60 -0.80 -21.30 -5.63
N PHE A 61 -0.16 -21.76 -4.55
CA PHE A 61 1.29 -21.97 -4.53
C PHE A 61 1.73 -23.26 -5.21
N TYR A 62 1.01 -24.36 -5.02
CA TYR A 62 1.49 -25.70 -5.38
C TYR A 62 0.63 -26.41 -6.44
N GLY A 63 -0.57 -25.90 -6.73
CA GLY A 63 -1.48 -26.47 -7.71
C GLY A 63 -2.06 -27.81 -7.27
N LYS A 64 -1.30 -28.90 -7.47
CA LYS A 64 -1.71 -30.28 -7.20
C LYS A 64 -1.16 -30.78 -5.87
N LYS A 65 -1.95 -31.64 -5.20
CA LYS A 65 -1.54 -32.30 -3.96
C LYS A 65 -0.56 -33.44 -4.26
N SER A 66 0.66 -33.31 -3.76
CA SER A 66 1.68 -34.37 -3.71
C SER A 66 2.33 -34.34 -2.31
N LEU A 67 3.00 -35.43 -1.92
CA LEU A 67 3.71 -35.48 -0.63
C LEU A 67 4.76 -34.36 -0.52
N ASP A 68 5.51 -34.13 -1.59
CA ASP A 68 6.51 -33.07 -1.65
C ASP A 68 5.90 -31.68 -1.51
N ASN A 69 4.76 -31.44 -2.15
CA ASN A 69 4.06 -30.15 -2.05
C ASN A 69 3.49 -29.90 -0.66
N LEU A 70 2.96 -30.94 0.01
CA LEU A 70 2.53 -30.84 1.40
C LEU A 70 3.71 -30.50 2.32
N ASN A 71 4.84 -31.20 2.16
CA ASN A 71 6.05 -30.93 2.91
C ASN A 71 6.57 -29.50 2.67
N ASN A 72 6.51 -29.02 1.42
CA ASN A 72 6.92 -27.65 1.08
C ASN A 72 5.96 -26.59 1.62
N PHE A 73 4.66 -26.88 1.70
CA PHE A 73 3.67 -26.00 2.28
C PHE A 73 3.87 -25.83 3.79
N GLU A 74 4.13 -26.92 4.52
CA GLU A 74 4.47 -26.84 5.94
C GLU A 74 5.80 -26.10 6.17
N LYS A 75 6.81 -26.33 5.33
CA LYS A 75 8.07 -25.56 5.35
C LYS A 75 7.84 -24.08 5.12
N LEU A 76 6.92 -23.70 4.22
CA LEU A 76 6.55 -22.31 3.98
C LEU A 76 5.96 -21.69 5.25
N LYS A 77 4.96 -22.34 5.86
CA LYS A 77 4.33 -21.87 7.10
C LYS A 77 5.33 -21.71 8.24
N TYR A 78 6.23 -22.69 8.40
CA TYR A 78 7.31 -22.63 9.38
C TYR A 78 8.27 -21.45 9.14
N LYS A 79 8.68 -21.23 7.88
CA LYS A 79 9.56 -20.09 7.52
C LYS A 79 8.88 -18.75 7.79
N LEU A 80 7.61 -18.61 7.42
CA LEU A 80 6.82 -17.41 7.73
C LEU A 80 6.71 -17.22 9.25
N SER A 81 6.44 -18.29 10.01
CA SER A 81 6.32 -18.23 11.47
C SER A 81 7.62 -17.75 12.11
N ARG A 82 8.76 -18.31 11.70
CA ARG A 82 10.09 -17.88 12.18
C ARG A 82 10.36 -16.41 11.84
N PHE A 83 9.97 -15.97 10.65
CA PHE A 83 10.10 -14.56 10.26
C PHE A 83 9.26 -13.64 11.15
N TYR A 84 8.00 -14.00 11.45
CA TYR A 84 7.12 -13.22 12.32
C TYR A 84 7.61 -13.16 13.78
N SER A 85 8.03 -14.29 14.34
CA SER A 85 8.54 -14.38 15.72
C SER A 85 9.74 -13.46 15.95
N ASN A 86 10.58 -13.26 14.93
CA ASN A 86 11.78 -12.45 15.04
C ASN A 86 11.53 -10.94 14.83
N ASN A 87 10.33 -10.53 14.37
CA ASN A 87 10.14 -9.21 13.80
C ASN A 87 8.90 -8.43 14.27
N ASN A 88 8.27 -8.82 15.39
CA ASN A 88 7.20 -8.05 16.05
C ASN A 88 5.95 -7.72 15.19
N SER A 89 5.65 -8.53 14.17
CA SER A 89 4.36 -8.57 13.45
C SER A 89 3.93 -7.34 12.64
N ASN A 90 4.85 -6.62 11.97
CA ASN A 90 4.46 -5.60 10.98
C ASN A 90 5.16 -5.87 9.65
N ILE A 91 4.54 -6.71 8.83
CA ILE A 91 5.19 -7.27 7.64
C ILE A 91 5.62 -6.23 6.62
N GLU A 92 4.86 -5.14 6.44
CA GLU A 92 5.20 -4.04 5.52
C GLU A 92 6.45 -3.31 5.97
N LYS A 93 6.53 -2.99 7.27
CA LYS A 93 7.68 -2.31 7.87
C LYS A 93 8.93 -3.18 7.82
N ILE A 94 8.77 -4.49 8.06
CA ILE A 94 9.89 -5.43 8.05
C ILE A 94 10.35 -5.70 6.63
N LEU A 95 9.44 -5.84 5.66
CA LEU A 95 9.81 -5.92 4.25
C LEU A 95 10.56 -4.67 3.83
N GLY A 96 10.04 -3.48 4.13
CA GLY A 96 10.75 -2.22 3.84
C GLY A 96 12.15 -2.13 4.46
N ARG A 97 12.40 -2.77 5.61
CA ARG A 97 13.70 -2.82 6.31
C ARG A 97 14.64 -3.90 5.77
N ASP A 98 14.15 -5.13 5.63
CA ASP A 98 14.93 -6.34 5.36
C ASP A 98 15.10 -6.60 3.86
N ILE A 99 14.38 -5.89 2.99
CA ILE A 99 14.64 -5.88 1.54
C ILE A 99 16.09 -5.42 1.24
N PHE A 100 16.70 -4.63 2.14
CA PHE A 100 18.05 -4.06 1.99
C PHE A 100 19.06 -4.51 3.05
N ALA A 101 18.61 -5.06 4.18
CA ALA A 101 19.51 -5.67 5.15
C ALA A 101 19.89 -7.08 4.64
N GLY A 102 21.16 -7.31 4.34
CA GLY A 102 21.68 -8.62 3.92
C GLY A 102 21.65 -9.65 5.05
N ALA A 103 20.46 -10.02 5.53
CA ALA A 103 20.27 -11.00 6.58
C ALA A 103 20.26 -12.43 5.99
N ASP A 104 20.70 -13.40 6.80
CA ASP A 104 20.83 -14.85 6.52
C ASP A 104 19.53 -15.60 6.12
N TYR A 105 18.47 -14.87 5.81
CA TYR A 105 17.22 -15.43 5.28
C TYR A 105 17.27 -15.44 3.75
N ASN A 106 16.56 -16.37 3.12
CA ASN A 106 16.32 -16.30 1.68
C ASN A 106 15.33 -15.15 1.40
N ILE A 107 15.80 -13.92 1.52
CA ILE A 107 15.07 -12.67 1.35
C ILE A 107 14.42 -12.62 -0.05
N GLY A 108 15.07 -13.20 -1.06
CA GLY A 108 14.50 -13.36 -2.40
C GLY A 108 13.21 -14.19 -2.41
N LEU A 109 13.20 -15.32 -1.71
CA LEU A 109 12.00 -16.14 -1.53
C LEU A 109 10.90 -15.36 -0.82
N ILE A 110 11.21 -14.70 0.29
CA ILE A 110 10.24 -13.94 1.09
C ILE A 110 9.63 -12.78 0.27
N LYS A 111 10.46 -12.02 -0.46
CA LYS A 111 10.03 -10.97 -1.40
C LYS A 111 9.10 -11.50 -2.48
N SER A 112 9.37 -12.70 -2.99
CA SER A 112 8.56 -13.30 -4.06
C SER A 112 7.19 -13.78 -3.55
N LEU A 113 7.11 -14.23 -2.31
CA LEU A 113 5.89 -14.84 -1.74
C LEU A 113 4.86 -13.80 -1.28
N PHE A 114 5.31 -12.67 -0.73
CA PHE A 114 4.39 -11.69 -0.13
C PHE A 114 3.40 -11.06 -1.09
N PRO A 115 3.77 -10.67 -2.32
CA PRO A 115 2.80 -10.21 -3.31
C PRO A 115 1.64 -11.19 -3.52
N ALA A 116 1.92 -12.50 -3.48
CA ALA A 116 0.88 -13.52 -3.59
C ALA A 116 0.06 -13.64 -2.31
N LEU A 117 0.71 -13.68 -1.14
CA LEU A 117 0.01 -13.75 0.14
C LEU A 117 -0.93 -12.56 0.38
N TYR A 118 -0.48 -11.34 0.04
CA TYR A 118 -1.28 -10.12 0.10
C TYR A 118 -2.50 -10.20 -0.81
N ASN A 119 -2.31 -10.66 -2.04
CA ASN A 119 -3.40 -10.78 -3.00
C ASN A 119 -4.39 -11.89 -2.60
N ILE A 120 -3.91 -12.99 -2.01
CA ILE A 120 -4.78 -14.03 -1.44
C ILE A 120 -5.59 -13.50 -0.26
N TRP A 121 -4.94 -12.80 0.67
CA TRP A 121 -5.61 -12.16 1.80
C TRP A 121 -6.70 -11.21 1.32
N PHE A 122 -6.36 -10.33 0.38
CA PHE A 122 -7.32 -9.39 -0.19
C PHE A 122 -8.52 -10.09 -0.85
N ASP A 123 -8.28 -11.15 -1.63
CA ASP A 123 -9.33 -11.95 -2.25
C ASP A 123 -10.24 -12.61 -1.19
N GLU A 124 -9.68 -13.15 -0.10
CA GLU A 124 -10.48 -13.68 1.02
C GLU A 124 -11.28 -12.60 1.75
N LEU A 125 -10.69 -11.42 1.97
CA LEU A 125 -11.38 -10.26 2.55
C LEU A 125 -12.55 -9.79 1.67
N TYR A 126 -12.30 -9.62 0.37
CA TYR A 126 -13.31 -9.20 -0.61
C TYR A 126 -14.47 -10.20 -0.68
N ASN A 127 -14.16 -11.50 -0.76
CA ASN A 127 -15.19 -12.55 -0.77
C ASN A 127 -16.04 -12.53 0.51
N TYR A 128 -15.43 -12.24 1.68
CA TYR A 128 -16.17 -12.10 2.93
C TYR A 128 -17.08 -10.88 2.96
N ILE A 129 -16.58 -9.72 2.50
CA ILE A 129 -17.34 -8.47 2.40
C ILE A 129 -18.60 -8.66 1.56
N THR A 130 -18.43 -9.22 0.35
CA THR A 130 -19.54 -9.47 -0.57
C THR A 130 -20.54 -10.49 -0.01
N TYR A 131 -20.06 -11.57 0.61
CA TYR A 131 -20.94 -12.57 1.21
C TYR A 131 -21.71 -12.03 2.43
N SER A 132 -21.13 -11.11 3.17
CA SER A 132 -21.70 -10.58 4.41
C SER A 132 -22.58 -9.34 4.20
N GLY A 133 -22.74 -8.88 2.96
CA GLY A 133 -23.55 -7.71 2.62
C GLY A 133 -22.97 -6.40 3.16
N LEU A 134 -21.64 -6.30 3.28
CA LEU A 134 -20.99 -5.06 3.73
C LEU A 134 -20.78 -4.06 2.57
N ASP A 135 -21.17 -4.42 1.36
CA ASP A 135 -20.96 -3.63 0.14
C ASP A 135 -21.62 -2.25 0.23
N GLU A 136 -22.85 -2.15 0.72
CA GLU A 136 -23.58 -0.87 0.84
C GLU A 136 -22.85 0.12 1.76
N HIS A 137 -22.32 -0.34 2.89
CA HIS A 137 -21.53 0.50 3.81
C HIS A 137 -20.24 1.03 3.16
N ILE A 138 -19.58 0.19 2.36
CA ILE A 138 -18.37 0.57 1.64
C ILE A 138 -18.70 1.57 0.53
N GLU A 139 -19.82 1.37 -0.16
CA GLU A 139 -20.33 2.31 -1.16
C GLU A 139 -20.60 3.69 -0.55
N PHE A 140 -21.34 3.77 0.57
CA PHE A 140 -21.59 5.03 1.27
C PHE A 140 -20.29 5.75 1.65
N PHE A 141 -19.30 5.00 2.15
CA PHE A 141 -17.99 5.55 2.49
C PHE A 141 -17.31 6.19 1.28
N TYR A 142 -17.14 5.47 0.17
CA TYR A 142 -16.45 6.02 -1.00
C TYR A 142 -17.26 7.09 -1.75
N ASN A 143 -18.59 7.08 -1.63
CA ASN A 143 -19.44 8.19 -2.06
C ASN A 143 -19.18 9.45 -1.21
N SER A 144 -19.02 9.30 0.11
CA SER A 144 -18.66 10.41 1.00
C SER A 144 -17.27 10.97 0.68
N VAL A 145 -16.29 10.12 0.32
CA VAL A 145 -14.98 10.55 -0.18
C VAL A 145 -15.10 11.29 -1.51
N SER A 146 -15.94 10.84 -2.42
CA SER A 146 -16.15 11.53 -3.72
C SER A 146 -16.83 12.89 -3.53
N SER A 147 -17.64 13.06 -2.49
CA SER A 147 -18.39 14.29 -2.24
C SER A 147 -17.50 15.52 -1.97
N ILE A 148 -16.26 15.30 -1.51
CA ILE A 148 -15.29 16.37 -1.25
C ILE A 148 -14.49 16.77 -2.50
N LEU A 149 -14.69 16.09 -3.63
CA LEU A 149 -13.99 16.37 -4.89
C LEU A 149 -14.81 17.26 -5.83
N LEU A 150 -14.12 18.05 -6.64
CA LEU A 150 -14.68 18.77 -7.79
C LEU A 150 -14.78 17.86 -9.02
N ASN A 151 -13.80 16.98 -9.21
CA ASN A 151 -13.73 16.03 -10.31
C ASN A 151 -13.33 14.65 -9.80
N ASN A 152 -14.17 13.65 -10.06
CA ASN A 152 -13.96 12.26 -9.66
C ASN A 152 -12.94 11.52 -10.56
N ASP A 153 -12.43 12.14 -11.62
CA ASP A 153 -11.40 11.54 -12.49
C ASP A 153 -9.99 11.56 -11.88
N ASN A 154 -9.78 12.29 -10.79
CA ASN A 154 -8.47 12.54 -10.20
C ASN A 154 -8.32 11.94 -8.79
N ILE A 155 -8.71 10.67 -8.68
CA ILE A 155 -8.56 9.89 -7.45
C ILE A 155 -7.40 8.93 -7.64
N TYR A 156 -6.35 9.10 -6.84
CA TYR A 156 -5.11 8.33 -6.93
C TYR A 156 -4.84 7.57 -5.63
N THR A 157 -4.16 6.44 -5.73
CA THR A 157 -3.68 5.71 -4.54
C THR A 157 -2.28 5.14 -4.77
N THR A 158 -1.44 5.18 -3.74
CA THR A 158 -0.17 4.43 -3.71
C THR A 158 -0.39 2.97 -3.33
N ASN A 159 -1.56 2.62 -2.79
CA ASN A 159 -1.80 1.30 -2.20
C ASN A 159 -2.83 0.53 -3.01
N PHE A 160 -2.94 -0.78 -2.74
CA PHE A 160 -3.87 -1.66 -3.45
C PHE A 160 -5.29 -1.52 -2.92
N ASP A 161 -5.86 -0.31 -2.97
CA ASP A 161 -7.17 -0.06 -2.39
C ASP A 161 -8.28 -0.47 -3.35
N TYR A 162 -8.50 -1.78 -3.42
CA TYR A 162 -9.39 -2.41 -4.39
C TYR A 162 -10.84 -2.49 -3.87
N LEU A 163 -11.09 -2.25 -2.58
CA LEU A 163 -12.47 -2.16 -2.07
C LEU A 163 -13.24 -1.03 -2.75
N ALA A 164 -12.53 0.04 -3.09
CA ALA A 164 -13.07 1.20 -3.76
C ALA A 164 -13.32 1.01 -5.27
N ASP A 165 -12.63 0.07 -5.93
CA ASP A 165 -12.68 -0.14 -7.40
C ASP A 165 -14.07 -0.47 -7.94
N SER A 166 -14.97 -0.92 -7.07
CA SER A 166 -16.35 -1.24 -7.46
C SER A 166 -17.28 -0.01 -7.40
N TYR A 167 -16.84 1.08 -6.77
CA TYR A 167 -17.69 2.24 -6.44
C TYR A 167 -17.17 3.55 -7.03
N ILE A 168 -15.85 3.72 -7.08
CA ILE A 168 -15.20 4.94 -7.58
C ILE A 168 -14.04 4.58 -8.52
N ASN A 169 -13.77 5.46 -9.49
CA ASN A 169 -12.70 5.25 -10.46
C ASN A 169 -11.34 5.68 -9.89
N ILE A 170 -10.56 4.72 -9.40
CA ILE A 170 -9.24 4.98 -8.81
C ILE A 170 -8.11 4.65 -9.77
N LYS A 171 -7.12 5.54 -9.76
CA LYS A 171 -5.85 5.42 -10.45
C LYS A 171 -4.79 4.84 -9.51
N HIS A 172 -4.43 3.58 -9.75
CA HIS A 172 -3.53 2.79 -8.91
C HIS A 172 -2.08 2.96 -9.33
N ILE A 173 -1.36 3.80 -8.60
CA ILE A 173 -0.01 4.21 -8.97
C ILE A 173 0.99 3.05 -8.80
N HIS A 174 0.85 2.20 -7.77
CA HIS A 174 1.77 1.07 -7.52
C HIS A 174 1.27 -0.28 -8.00
N GLY A 175 0.14 -0.34 -8.71
CA GLY A 175 -0.38 -1.58 -9.29
C GLY A 175 -1.72 -2.00 -8.69
N LYS A 176 -2.29 -3.10 -9.19
CA LYS A 176 -3.61 -3.62 -8.79
C LYS A 176 -3.53 -5.04 -8.26
N PHE A 177 -4.39 -5.38 -7.31
CA PHE A 177 -4.64 -6.79 -6.96
C PHE A 177 -5.21 -7.57 -8.14
N ILE A 178 -4.85 -8.86 -8.20
CA ILE A 178 -5.32 -9.75 -9.26
C ILE A 178 -6.55 -10.50 -8.75
N LYS A 179 -7.73 -10.06 -9.20
CA LYS A 179 -8.99 -10.79 -8.97
C LYS A 179 -8.87 -12.25 -9.40
N ASN A 180 -9.48 -13.15 -8.64
CA ASN A 180 -9.56 -14.59 -8.93
C ASN A 180 -8.18 -15.24 -9.12
N LEU A 181 -7.24 -14.94 -8.21
CA LEU A 181 -5.89 -15.48 -8.27
C LEU A 181 -5.92 -17.02 -8.27
N SER A 182 -5.49 -17.63 -9.38
CA SER A 182 -5.63 -19.07 -9.59
C SER A 182 -4.33 -19.83 -9.35
N LYS A 183 -3.21 -19.20 -9.68
CA LYS A 183 -1.86 -19.72 -9.53
C LYS A 183 -0.90 -18.58 -9.19
N TYR A 184 0.17 -18.91 -8.50
CA TYR A 184 1.23 -17.97 -8.15
C TYR A 184 1.81 -17.23 -9.38
N ALA A 185 1.85 -17.88 -10.54
CA ALA A 185 2.34 -17.23 -11.76
C ALA A 185 1.50 -16.03 -12.23
N ASP A 186 0.25 -15.90 -11.77
CA ASP A 186 -0.65 -14.84 -12.20
C ASP A 186 -0.24 -13.46 -11.68
N ILE A 187 0.58 -13.36 -10.61
CA ILE A 187 1.10 -12.09 -10.09
C ILE A 187 2.36 -11.59 -10.82
N TYR A 188 3.02 -12.45 -11.59
CA TYR A 188 4.21 -12.07 -12.34
C TYR A 188 3.86 -11.22 -13.55
N LEU A 189 4.66 -10.19 -13.80
CA LEU A 189 4.59 -9.40 -15.02
C LEU A 189 5.54 -9.95 -16.07
N CYS A 190 6.85 -9.91 -15.80
CA CYS A 190 7.90 -10.37 -16.69
C CYS A 190 9.23 -10.59 -15.93
N PRO A 191 10.20 -11.33 -16.49
CA PRO A 191 11.55 -11.39 -15.96
C PRO A 191 12.24 -10.02 -16.03
N LYS A 192 12.98 -9.67 -14.97
CA LYS A 192 13.88 -8.51 -14.92
C LYS A 192 15.30 -8.92 -15.33
N ASN A 193 15.74 -10.09 -14.89
CA ASN A 193 16.99 -10.75 -15.29
C ASN A 193 16.86 -12.27 -15.01
N GLU A 194 17.95 -13.03 -15.10
CA GLU A 194 17.97 -14.49 -14.89
C GLU A 194 17.51 -14.92 -13.48
N HIS A 195 17.48 -14.00 -12.52
CA HIS A 195 17.20 -14.29 -11.10
C HIS A 195 16.09 -13.41 -10.50
N GLU A 196 15.61 -12.40 -11.23
CA GLU A 196 14.63 -11.42 -10.73
C GLU A 196 13.46 -11.26 -11.68
N PHE A 197 12.31 -10.87 -11.14
CA PHE A 197 11.07 -10.66 -11.87
C PHE A 197 10.43 -9.33 -11.47
N TYR A 198 9.79 -8.68 -12.44
CA TYR A 198 8.80 -7.66 -12.17
C TYR A 198 7.46 -8.32 -11.84
N PHE A 199 6.74 -7.70 -10.91
CA PHE A 199 5.40 -8.10 -10.53
C PHE A 199 4.39 -7.12 -11.13
N LYS A 200 3.12 -7.50 -11.19
CA LYS A 200 2.00 -6.61 -11.57
C LYS A 200 1.68 -5.55 -10.52
N CYS A 201 2.62 -5.34 -9.61
CA CYS A 201 2.58 -4.42 -8.51
C CYS A 201 4.02 -4.05 -8.09
N VAL A 202 4.25 -2.80 -7.70
CA VAL A 202 5.50 -2.30 -7.12
C VAL A 202 5.41 -2.37 -5.60
N TRP A 203 6.25 -3.22 -5.01
CA TRP A 203 6.33 -3.40 -3.56
C TRP A 203 7.69 -2.91 -3.05
N GLY A 204 7.72 -2.37 -1.82
CA GLY A 204 8.91 -2.34 -0.97
C GLY A 204 10.20 -1.83 -1.61
N TRP A 205 10.30 -0.51 -1.81
CA TRP A 205 11.57 0.17 -2.10
C TRP A 205 11.54 1.55 -1.41
N ASN A 206 12.67 2.23 -1.32
CA ASN A 206 12.66 3.66 -0.99
C ASN A 206 12.10 4.44 -2.18
N GLY A 207 11.76 5.71 -1.99
CA GLY A 207 11.00 6.44 -2.98
C GLY A 207 11.76 6.64 -4.29
N ILE A 208 13.05 6.96 -4.26
CA ILE A 208 13.90 7.02 -5.47
C ILE A 208 13.90 5.69 -6.21
N GLY A 209 14.06 4.59 -5.47
CA GLY A 209 13.98 3.26 -6.02
C GLY A 209 12.63 3.00 -6.68
N LYS A 210 11.53 3.19 -5.95
CA LYS A 210 10.18 3.00 -6.51
C LYS A 210 10.00 3.80 -7.80
N LEU A 211 10.45 5.06 -7.83
CA LEU A 211 10.42 5.88 -9.05
C LEU A 211 11.19 5.25 -10.20
N SER A 212 12.41 4.76 -9.94
CA SER A 212 13.22 4.04 -10.94
C SER A 212 12.50 2.80 -11.48
N THR A 213 11.88 1.98 -10.61
CA THR A 213 11.06 0.84 -11.06
C THR A 213 9.89 1.31 -11.91
N ILE A 214 9.19 2.37 -11.51
CA ILE A 214 8.04 2.91 -12.27
C ILE A 214 8.50 3.41 -13.66
N ASP A 215 9.64 4.11 -13.72
CA ASP A 215 10.27 4.57 -14.97
C ASP A 215 10.73 3.43 -15.89
N GLU A 216 11.11 2.28 -15.32
CA GLU A 216 11.40 1.06 -16.07
C GLU A 216 10.10 0.40 -16.55
N LEU A 217 9.12 0.23 -15.66
CA LEU A 217 7.87 -0.46 -15.93
C LEU A 217 7.04 0.20 -17.04
N ARG A 218 7.04 1.53 -17.11
CA ARG A 218 6.31 2.27 -18.16
C ARG A 218 6.77 1.97 -19.59
N LYS A 219 7.97 1.38 -19.75
CA LYS A 219 8.52 1.02 -21.06
C LYS A 219 7.91 -0.27 -21.62
N PHE A 220 7.22 -1.05 -20.79
CA PHE A 220 6.60 -2.31 -21.23
C PHE A 220 5.20 -2.09 -21.82
N ASN A 221 4.90 -2.82 -22.88
CA ASN A 221 3.56 -2.87 -23.46
C ASN A 221 2.56 -3.48 -22.45
N ASN A 222 1.32 -2.97 -22.43
CA ASN A 222 0.22 -3.42 -21.56
C ASN A 222 0.35 -3.10 -20.05
N ILE A 223 1.31 -2.28 -19.63
CA ILE A 223 1.49 -1.93 -18.22
C ILE A 223 0.25 -1.21 -17.63
N ASN A 224 -0.46 -0.44 -18.45
CA ASN A 224 -1.67 0.31 -18.08
C ASN A 224 -2.83 -0.58 -17.60
N LYS A 225 -2.78 -1.89 -17.85
CA LYS A 225 -3.76 -2.84 -17.29
C LYS A 225 -3.62 -2.97 -15.77
N TYR A 226 -2.42 -2.79 -15.25
CA TYR A 226 -2.08 -3.04 -13.86
C TYR A 226 -1.76 -1.74 -13.12
N PHE A 227 -1.17 -0.76 -13.79
CA PHE A 227 -0.69 0.48 -13.19
C PHE A 227 -1.32 1.69 -13.86
N ASP A 228 -1.53 2.76 -13.09
CA ASP A 228 -1.88 4.07 -13.63
C ASP A 228 -0.82 5.10 -13.20
N PHE A 229 0.08 5.42 -14.12
CA PHE A 229 1.16 6.37 -13.88
C PHE A 229 0.84 7.79 -14.35
N SER A 230 -0.42 8.11 -14.65
CA SER A 230 -0.83 9.45 -15.12
C SER A 230 -0.37 10.55 -14.17
N PHE A 231 -0.45 10.30 -12.86
CA PHE A 231 0.05 11.23 -11.84
C PHE A 231 1.50 11.68 -12.09
N PHE A 232 2.39 10.79 -12.54
CA PHE A 232 3.80 11.09 -12.74
C PHE A 232 4.14 11.64 -14.11
N TYR A 233 3.49 11.15 -15.16
CA TYR A 233 3.94 11.37 -16.53
C TYR A 233 3.02 12.23 -17.38
N GLU A 234 1.77 12.41 -16.97
CA GLU A 234 0.86 13.32 -17.66
C GLU A 234 0.97 14.73 -17.08
N ASN A 235 0.73 15.73 -17.92
CA ASN A 235 0.61 17.11 -17.49
C ASN A 235 -0.78 17.35 -16.87
N VAL A 236 -1.00 16.79 -15.68
CA VAL A 236 -2.23 16.97 -14.92
C VAL A 236 -2.24 18.36 -14.29
N LYS A 237 -3.28 19.15 -14.58
CA LYS A 237 -3.49 20.47 -13.95
C LYS A 237 -4.52 20.32 -12.83
N ILE A 238 -4.07 20.45 -11.58
CA ILE A 238 -4.88 20.31 -10.35
C ILE A 238 -4.52 21.44 -9.39
N ASP A 239 -5.40 22.42 -9.18
CA ASP A 239 -5.05 23.57 -8.34
C ASP A 239 -4.98 23.21 -6.84
N ASN A 240 -5.77 22.23 -6.41
CA ASN A 240 -5.94 21.81 -5.03
C ASN A 240 -5.88 20.28 -4.87
N LEU A 241 -4.81 19.77 -4.25
CA LEU A 241 -4.59 18.34 -3.99
C LEU A 241 -4.74 18.01 -2.49
N LEU A 242 -5.56 17.02 -2.16
CA LEU A 242 -5.58 16.39 -0.84
C LEU A 242 -4.71 15.12 -0.83
N LEU A 243 -3.78 15.04 0.12
CA LEU A 243 -3.08 13.82 0.51
C LEU A 243 -3.74 13.25 1.76
N TYR A 244 -4.45 12.12 1.64
CA TYR A 244 -5.19 11.53 2.77
C TYR A 244 -4.59 10.19 3.21
N GLY A 245 -4.22 10.09 4.48
CA GLY A 245 -3.74 8.84 5.08
C GLY A 245 -2.50 8.24 4.41
N LEU A 246 -1.71 9.07 3.72
CA LEU A 246 -0.44 8.68 3.14
C LEU A 246 0.66 8.84 4.18
N GLY A 247 1.18 7.72 4.67
CA GLY A 247 2.28 7.70 5.63
C GLY A 247 3.62 7.76 4.93
N PHE A 248 4.30 8.90 4.96
CA PHE A 248 5.70 8.99 4.54
C PHE A 248 6.59 8.33 5.59
N GLN A 249 6.80 7.01 5.50
CA GLN A 249 7.66 6.33 6.47
C GLN A 249 9.13 6.48 6.08
N ARG A 250 9.99 6.62 7.10
CA ARG A 250 11.43 6.47 6.91
C ARG A 250 11.73 5.05 6.44
N SER A 251 12.55 4.94 5.40
CA SER A 251 13.07 3.68 4.88
C SER A 251 13.83 2.93 5.98
N GLY A 252 13.62 1.62 6.09
CA GLY A 252 14.18 0.83 7.19
C GLY A 252 15.71 0.69 7.19
N TYR A 253 16.42 1.09 6.13
CA TYR A 253 17.90 1.02 6.08
C TYR A 253 18.58 2.10 6.94
N MET A 254 17.87 3.15 7.37
CA MET A 254 18.40 4.20 8.25
C MET A 254 17.86 4.04 9.68
N THR A 255 18.44 3.11 10.44
CA THR A 255 18.12 2.93 11.87
C THR A 255 18.63 4.12 12.71
N GLU A 256 18.07 4.34 13.90
CA GLU A 256 18.62 5.35 14.83
C GLU A 256 20.09 5.07 15.18
N GLU A 257 20.50 3.80 15.20
CA GLU A 257 21.90 3.40 15.36
C GLU A 257 22.78 3.83 14.16
N PHE A 258 22.30 3.63 12.93
CA PHE A 258 22.98 4.11 11.72
C PHE A 258 23.10 5.64 11.72
N LEU A 259 22.03 6.35 12.09
CA LEU A 259 22.02 7.81 12.19
C LEU A 259 22.92 8.33 13.32
N ARG A 260 23.05 7.60 14.42
CA ARG A 260 24.01 7.88 15.51
C ARG A 260 25.46 7.66 15.07
N LYS A 261 25.72 6.61 14.29
CA LYS A 261 27.05 6.26 13.76
C LYS A 261 27.52 7.21 12.65
N TYR A 262 26.58 7.78 11.89
CA TYR A 262 26.85 8.73 10.81
C TYR A 262 26.08 10.05 11.01
N PRO A 263 26.40 10.83 12.07
CA PRO A 263 25.61 11.98 12.52
C PRO A 263 25.53 13.13 11.50
N LYS A 264 26.48 13.22 10.56
CA LYS A 264 26.42 14.16 9.43
C LYS A 264 25.21 13.90 8.50
N ARG A 265 24.76 12.64 8.39
CA ARG A 265 23.57 12.26 7.59
C ARG A 265 22.23 12.52 8.29
N ARG A 266 22.25 13.00 9.54
CA ARG A 266 21.04 13.28 10.34
C ARG A 266 20.30 14.55 9.91
N LYS A 267 20.98 15.46 9.20
CA LYS A 267 20.38 16.70 8.65
C LYS A 267 20.54 16.87 7.13
N GLU A 268 21.46 16.15 6.47
CA GLU A 268 21.75 16.34 5.02
C GLU A 268 20.94 15.45 4.06
N GLN A 269 20.26 14.38 4.48
CA GLN A 269 19.72 13.37 3.54
C GLN A 269 18.32 12.87 3.95
N LEU A 270 17.26 13.67 3.77
CA LEU A 270 15.92 13.07 3.68
C LEU A 270 15.67 12.45 2.29
N GLU A 271 16.43 12.87 1.27
CA GLU A 271 16.42 12.26 -0.06
C GLU A 271 16.84 10.79 -0.01
N GLY A 272 16.08 9.93 -0.66
CA GLY A 272 16.21 8.48 -0.65
C GLY A 272 15.77 7.79 0.63
N THR A 273 15.45 8.53 1.70
CA THR A 273 15.16 7.95 3.04
C THR A 273 13.69 7.77 3.33
N ILE A 274 12.80 8.09 2.39
CA ILE A 274 11.35 8.00 2.56
C ILE A 274 10.83 6.93 1.60
N VAL A 275 9.94 6.04 2.05
CA VAL A 275 9.42 4.95 1.22
C VAL A 275 8.68 5.46 -0.03
N ASP A 276 7.88 6.51 0.12
CA ASP A 276 7.08 7.09 -0.98
C ASP A 276 7.53 8.50 -1.38
N GLU A 277 8.83 8.78 -1.24
CA GLU A 277 9.44 10.07 -1.59
C GLU A 277 9.11 10.60 -2.99
N HIS A 278 9.02 9.69 -3.96
CA HIS A 278 8.67 10.01 -5.35
C HIS A 278 7.35 10.78 -5.50
N VAL A 279 6.40 10.59 -4.58
CA VAL A 279 5.17 11.40 -4.50
C VAL A 279 5.50 12.86 -4.19
N ILE A 280 6.36 13.11 -3.20
CA ILE A 280 6.78 14.45 -2.79
C ILE A 280 7.54 15.14 -3.93
N ILE A 281 8.46 14.42 -4.57
CA ILE A 281 9.21 14.91 -5.75
C ILE A 281 8.23 15.33 -6.86
N ARG A 282 7.19 14.53 -7.12
CA ARG A 282 6.20 14.86 -8.14
C ARG A 282 5.34 16.08 -7.78
N ILE A 283 4.89 16.19 -6.54
CA ILE A 283 4.18 17.37 -6.04
C ILE A 283 5.04 18.62 -6.27
N LYS A 284 6.33 18.56 -5.90
CA LYS A 284 7.27 19.66 -6.14
C LYS A 284 7.38 20.01 -7.63
N GLY A 285 7.46 19.00 -8.50
CA GLY A 285 7.47 19.18 -9.94
C GLY A 285 6.21 19.90 -10.46
N LEU A 286 5.03 19.47 -10.05
CA LEU A 286 3.75 20.10 -10.41
C LEU A 286 3.69 21.57 -9.95
N GLN A 287 4.20 21.88 -8.76
CA GLN A 287 4.26 23.26 -8.27
C GLN A 287 5.23 24.13 -9.06
N ASN A 288 6.40 23.59 -9.41
CA ASN A 288 7.37 24.30 -10.25
C ASN A 288 6.80 24.62 -11.64
N LEU A 289 5.96 23.73 -12.17
CA LEU A 289 5.23 23.92 -13.43
C LEU A 289 3.94 24.74 -13.29
N LYS A 290 3.62 25.24 -12.09
CA LYS A 290 2.38 25.97 -11.76
C LYS A 290 1.10 25.17 -12.10
N GLN A 291 1.19 23.85 -12.07
CA GLN A 291 0.08 22.91 -12.26
C GLN A 291 -0.58 22.50 -10.94
N LEU A 292 0.04 22.85 -9.81
CA LEU A 292 -0.46 22.63 -8.46
C LEU A 292 -0.23 23.86 -7.59
N LYS A 293 -1.29 24.38 -6.98
CA LYS A 293 -1.23 25.62 -6.18
C LYS A 293 -1.24 25.35 -4.68
N ASN A 294 -2.13 24.49 -4.21
CA ASN A 294 -2.32 24.17 -2.80
C ASN A 294 -2.23 22.66 -2.57
N VAL A 295 -1.59 22.28 -1.46
CA VAL A 295 -1.47 20.88 -1.04
C VAL A 295 -2.02 20.78 0.37
N PHE A 296 -2.88 19.81 0.61
CA PHE A 296 -3.42 19.55 1.94
C PHE A 296 -2.98 18.15 2.35
N ILE A 297 -2.46 17.99 3.56
CA ILE A 297 -1.96 16.70 4.03
C ILE A 297 -2.67 16.37 5.33
N SER A 298 -3.37 15.25 5.35
CA SER A 298 -4.00 14.75 6.58
C SER A 298 -2.95 14.13 7.51
N TYR A 299 -3.07 14.32 8.81
CA TYR A 299 -2.24 13.63 9.82
C TYR A 299 -3.11 13.00 10.92
N TYR A 300 -2.65 11.93 11.58
CA TYR A 300 -3.36 11.25 12.67
C TYR A 300 -2.78 11.53 14.06
N SER A 301 -1.48 11.86 14.15
CA SER A 301 -0.83 12.20 15.42
C SER A 301 0.02 13.47 15.31
N GLU A 302 0.29 14.13 16.43
CA GLU A 302 1.14 15.33 16.42
C GLU A 302 2.59 15.00 16.00
N GLU A 303 3.08 13.79 16.25
CA GLU A 303 4.37 13.34 15.73
C GLU A 303 4.38 13.25 14.19
N GLU A 304 3.30 12.76 13.58
CA GLU A 304 3.16 12.76 12.12
C GLU A 304 3.10 14.18 11.56
N LYS A 305 2.38 15.07 12.23
CA LYS A 305 2.28 16.49 11.85
C LYS A 305 3.64 17.17 11.86
N GLU A 306 4.41 17.03 12.94
CA GLU A 306 5.78 17.56 13.04
C GLU A 306 6.68 17.00 11.92
N TYR A 307 6.54 15.70 11.64
CA TYR A 307 7.32 15.06 10.59
C TYR A 307 6.93 15.55 9.19
N PHE A 308 5.64 15.68 8.88
CA PHE A 308 5.16 16.20 7.60
C PHE A 308 5.54 17.67 7.40
N GLN A 309 5.56 18.48 8.48
CA GLN A 309 6.08 19.84 8.44
C GLN A 309 7.55 19.86 8.01
N LEU A 310 8.39 19.04 8.66
CA LEU A 310 9.81 18.90 8.33
C LEU A 310 10.01 18.46 6.86
N LEU A 311 9.23 17.49 6.39
CA LEU A 311 9.29 17.03 5.01
C LEU A 311 8.90 18.13 4.01
N GLY A 312 7.79 18.82 4.26
CA GLY A 312 7.32 19.92 3.41
C GLY A 312 8.36 21.02 3.27
N GLU A 313 9.01 21.40 4.38
CA GLU A 313 10.10 22.38 4.39
C GLU A 313 11.34 21.88 3.63
N TYR A 314 11.78 20.64 3.90
CA TYR A 314 12.97 20.06 3.27
C TYR A 314 12.84 19.96 1.75
N TYR A 315 11.73 19.44 1.23
CA TYR A 315 11.49 19.32 -0.22
C TYR A 315 10.99 20.64 -0.86
N GLY A 316 10.83 21.70 -0.05
CA GLY A 316 10.40 23.01 -0.50
C GLY A 316 9.00 23.00 -1.13
N ILE A 317 8.09 22.21 -0.57
CA ILE A 317 6.68 22.19 -0.95
C ILE A 317 6.05 23.52 -0.52
N LYS A 318 5.46 24.24 -1.46
CA LYS A 318 4.85 25.56 -1.22
C LYS A 318 3.38 25.40 -0.84
N ASN A 319 2.83 26.35 -0.07
CA ASN A 319 1.39 26.43 0.24
C ASN A 319 0.78 25.09 0.69
N PHE A 320 1.52 24.30 1.48
CA PHE A 320 0.94 23.10 2.07
C PHE A 320 0.26 23.44 3.40
N GLN A 321 -0.83 22.76 3.69
CA GLN A 321 -1.55 22.86 4.96
C GLN A 321 -1.72 21.47 5.56
N LEU A 322 -1.49 21.36 6.86
CA LEU A 322 -1.71 20.14 7.61
C LEU A 322 -3.11 20.19 8.22
N ILE A 323 -3.91 19.16 7.97
CA ILE A 323 -5.28 19.02 8.46
C ILE A 323 -5.36 17.76 9.31
N HIS A 324 -6.04 17.81 10.45
CA HIS A 324 -6.21 16.60 11.23
C HIS A 324 -7.16 15.63 10.51
N ALA A 325 -6.84 14.33 10.44
CA ALA A 325 -7.62 13.35 9.65
C ALA A 325 -9.10 13.26 10.05
N ASN A 326 -9.41 13.50 11.34
CA ASN A 326 -10.78 13.55 11.87
C ASN A 326 -11.61 14.75 11.39
N GLU A 327 -11.03 15.74 10.71
CA GLU A 327 -11.80 16.84 10.11
C GLU A 327 -12.59 16.39 8.87
N PHE A 328 -12.22 15.25 8.29
CA PHE A 328 -12.95 14.63 7.19
C PHE A 328 -13.99 13.66 7.75
N ASN A 329 -15.27 14.02 7.58
CA ASN A 329 -16.40 13.20 8.03
C ASN A 329 -16.79 12.18 6.94
N PHE A 330 -15.89 11.23 6.64
CA PHE A 330 -16.24 10.10 5.78
C PHE A 330 -17.12 9.12 6.56
N SER A 331 -18.21 8.65 5.96
CA SER A 331 -19.25 7.90 6.67
C SER A 331 -19.68 6.66 5.90
N ILE A 332 -19.82 5.54 6.60
CA ILE A 332 -20.47 4.32 6.08
C ILE A 332 -22.01 4.35 6.19
N GLU A 333 -22.57 5.45 6.70
CA GLU A 333 -24.00 5.70 6.85
C GLU A 333 -24.39 6.93 5.99
N GLY A 334 -25.49 6.80 5.25
CA GLY A 334 -26.03 7.80 4.33
C GLY A 334 -26.98 8.81 4.96
#